data_AF-A0A818FX96-F1
#
_entry.id   AF-A0A818FX96-F1
#
_cell.length_a   1.000
_cell.length_b   1.000
_cell.length_c   1.000
_cell.angle_alpha   90.00
_cell.angle_beta   90.00
_cell.angle_gamma   90.00
#
_symmetry.space_group_name_H-M   'P 1'
#
loop_
_entity.id
_entity.type
_entity.pdbx_description
1 polymer ?
#
loop_
_entity_poly.entity_id
_entity_poly.type
_entity_poly.pdbx_seq_one_letter_code
_entity_poly.pdbx_strand_id
1 'polypeptide(L)'
;MYYTSYNDISKSFLMYLSSLRRRFASLALSCIHREYPNKIAHVLTSDADVQAPRHLTPVFFGCFDWHSAVHGHWLLARLGRIDKNLTGECRQALRQSLIKEKLQGEVEYVSGEQRQAFERPYGLAWLLQLVMELDEYMKEQEKQNDDVIMISLNNIMRKKNMFLFN
;
A
#
# COMPACT_ATOMS: atom_id res chain seq x y z
N MET A 1 -3.63 1.89 49.37
CA MET A 1 -2.55 1.71 48.36
C MET A 1 -3.09 0.73 47.33
N TYR A 2 -3.60 1.21 46.19
CA TYR A 2 -4.21 0.32 45.20
C TYR A 2 -3.10 -0.39 44.42
N TYR A 3 -2.97 -1.70 44.61
CA TYR A 3 -2.11 -2.55 43.77
C TYR A 3 -2.84 -2.75 42.44
N THR A 4 -2.41 -2.05 41.41
CA THR A 4 -2.78 -2.38 40.03
C THR A 4 -2.18 -3.75 39.73
N SER A 5 -3.02 -4.76 39.51
CA SER A 5 -2.58 -6.11 39.16
C SER A 5 -1.85 -6.07 37.81
N TYR A 6 -0.84 -6.93 37.62
CA TYR A 6 -0.18 -7.12 36.32
C TYR A 6 -1.20 -7.36 35.19
N ASN A 7 -2.32 -8.03 35.50
CA ASN A 7 -3.42 -8.25 34.55
C ASN A 7 -4.10 -6.95 34.10
N ASP A 8 -4.27 -5.96 34.98
CA ASP A 8 -4.88 -4.67 34.63
C ASP A 8 -3.95 -3.81 33.74
N ILE A 9 -2.64 -3.88 34.00
CA ILE A 9 -1.63 -3.21 33.17
C ILE A 9 -1.60 -3.82 31.77
N SER A 10 -1.62 -5.17 31.67
CA SER A 10 -1.64 -5.87 30.38
C SER A 10 -2.88 -5.53 29.55
N LYS A 11 -4.06 -5.45 30.19
CA LYS A 11 -5.32 -5.11 29.52
C LYS A 11 -5.35 -3.67 29.03
N SER A 12 -4.86 -2.73 29.84
CA SER A 12 -4.74 -1.31 29.46
C SER A 12 -3.79 -1.13 28.26
N PHE A 13 -2.65 -1.82 28.28
CA PHE A 13 -1.67 -1.79 27.18
C PHE A 13 -2.25 -2.36 25.88
N LEU A 14 -2.93 -3.51 25.92
CA LEU A 14 -3.60 -4.08 24.75
C LEU A 14 -4.69 -3.16 24.19
N MET A 15 -5.46 -2.50 25.06
CA MET A 15 -6.48 -1.53 24.66
C MET A 15 -5.86 -0.30 23.98
N TYR A 16 -4.74 0.19 24.51
CA TYR A 16 -3.97 1.27 23.89
C TYR A 16 -3.42 0.89 22.50
N LEU A 17 -2.82 -0.30 22.36
CA LEU A 17 -2.33 -0.79 21.07
C LEU A 17 -3.47 -0.90 20.03
N SER A 18 -4.63 -1.40 20.46
CA SER A 18 -5.80 -1.48 19.58
C SER A 18 -6.31 -0.09 19.14
N SER A 19 -6.28 0.90 20.03
CA SER A 19 -6.61 2.29 19.71
C SER A 19 -5.61 2.89 18.70
N LEU A 20 -4.31 2.66 18.91
CA LEU A 20 -3.27 3.12 17.97
C LEU A 20 -3.44 2.51 16.58
N ARG A 21 -3.69 1.20 16.48
CA ARG A 21 -3.92 0.53 15.20
C ARG A 21 -5.10 1.13 14.45
N ARG A 22 -6.22 1.38 15.15
CA ARG A 22 -7.39 2.06 14.58
C ARG A 22 -7.06 3.47 14.08
N ARG A 23 -6.28 4.24 14.85
CA ARG A 23 -5.84 5.57 14.41
C ARG A 23 -4.98 5.50 13.16
N PHE A 24 -4.03 4.56 13.08
CA PHE A 24 -3.18 4.37 11.91
C PHE A 24 -3.96 3.90 10.68
N ALA A 25 -4.89 2.95 10.85
CA ALA A 25 -5.79 2.53 9.77
C ALA A 25 -6.61 3.71 9.25
N SER A 26 -7.22 4.50 10.15
CA SER A 26 -8.00 5.68 9.78
C SER A 26 -7.19 6.70 8.98
N LEU A 27 -5.95 6.97 9.37
CA LEU A 27 -5.06 7.87 8.62
C LEU A 27 -4.79 7.34 7.20
N ALA A 28 -4.44 6.06 7.06
CA ALA A 28 -4.21 5.46 5.75
C ALA A 28 -5.47 5.46 4.88
N LEU A 29 -6.60 4.99 5.42
CA LEU A 29 -7.90 4.98 4.73
C LEU A 29 -8.33 6.38 4.28
N SER A 30 -8.02 7.41 5.07
CA SER A 30 -8.36 8.81 4.72
C SER A 30 -7.55 9.37 3.56
N CYS A 31 -6.41 8.75 3.20
CA CYS A 31 -5.52 9.30 2.18
C CYS A 31 -5.35 8.43 0.94
N ILE A 32 -5.35 7.09 1.02
CA ILE A 32 -4.92 6.23 -0.11
C ILE A 32 -5.75 6.40 -1.40
N HIS A 33 -6.96 6.95 -1.32
CA HIS A 33 -7.81 7.28 -2.47
C HIS A 33 -8.13 8.77 -2.59
N ARG A 34 -7.54 9.60 -1.73
CA ARG A 34 -7.68 11.07 -1.79
C ARG A 34 -6.66 11.62 -2.78
N GLU A 35 -7.14 12.07 -3.92
CA GLU A 35 -6.28 12.53 -5.02
C GLU A 35 -5.62 13.89 -4.79
N TYR A 36 -6.23 14.81 -4.03
CA TYR A 36 -5.68 16.16 -3.86
C TYR A 36 -5.68 16.63 -2.40
N PRO A 37 -4.66 17.43 -1.99
CA PRO A 37 -3.48 17.84 -2.77
C PRO A 37 -2.50 16.67 -3.03
N ASN A 38 -1.83 16.67 -4.17
CA ASN A 38 -0.84 15.66 -4.54
C ASN A 38 0.37 16.29 -5.24
N LYS A 39 1.55 15.78 -4.90
CA LYS A 39 2.86 16.19 -5.40
C LYS A 39 3.35 15.12 -6.37
N ILE A 40 3.45 15.52 -7.64
CA ILE A 40 4.03 14.70 -8.71
C ILE A 40 5.48 15.15 -8.91
N ALA A 41 6.41 14.19 -8.88
CA ALA A 41 7.81 14.41 -9.18
C ALA A 41 8.28 13.40 -10.24
N HIS A 42 8.30 13.82 -11.50
CA HIS A 42 8.82 13.05 -12.63
C HIS A 42 9.47 13.96 -13.67
N VAL A 43 10.20 13.38 -14.62
CA VAL A 43 10.71 14.09 -15.79
C VAL A 43 9.59 14.21 -16.82
N LEU A 44 9.42 15.40 -17.40
CA LEU A 44 8.50 15.65 -18.52
C LEU A 44 9.28 15.57 -19.83
N THR A 45 8.80 14.74 -20.75
CA THR A 45 9.35 14.60 -22.11
C THR A 45 8.49 15.33 -23.14
N SER A 46 7.21 15.52 -22.85
CA SER A 46 6.26 16.30 -23.65
C SER A 46 5.08 16.77 -22.80
N ASP A 47 4.22 17.62 -23.37
CA ASP A 47 2.98 18.06 -22.71
C ASP A 47 2.05 16.89 -22.32
N ALA A 48 2.18 15.74 -23.00
CA ALA A 48 1.39 14.54 -22.69
C ALA A 48 1.74 13.92 -21.32
N ASP A 49 2.88 14.26 -20.72
CA ASP A 49 3.25 13.79 -19.38
C ASP A 49 2.54 14.57 -18.26
N VAL A 50 1.94 15.73 -18.57
CA VAL A 50 1.21 16.55 -17.61
C VAL A 50 -0.21 16.00 -17.46
N GLN A 51 -0.41 15.08 -16.53
CA GLN A 51 -1.72 14.47 -16.26
C GLN A 51 -2.07 14.44 -14.76
N ALA A 52 -3.35 14.20 -14.47
CA ALA A 52 -3.83 14.02 -13.11
C ALA A 52 -3.23 12.74 -12.47
N PRO A 53 -3.02 12.70 -11.13
CA PRO A 53 -2.42 11.55 -10.45
C PRO A 53 -3.10 10.21 -10.78
N ARG A 54 -4.43 10.17 -10.90
CA ARG A 54 -5.17 8.93 -11.24
C ARG A 54 -4.84 8.35 -12.62
N HIS A 55 -4.38 9.18 -13.56
CA HIS A 55 -3.99 8.73 -14.91
C HIS A 55 -2.52 8.32 -14.95
N LEU A 56 -1.69 8.94 -14.12
CA LEU A 56 -0.27 8.63 -14.00
C LEU A 56 -0.06 7.32 -13.23
N THR A 57 -0.54 7.23 -11.99
CA THR A 57 -0.25 6.11 -11.07
C THR A 57 -1.55 5.57 -10.48
N PRO A 58 -2.36 4.83 -11.26
CA PRO A 58 -3.76 4.51 -10.92
C PRO A 58 -3.96 3.64 -9.68
N VAL A 59 -2.92 2.95 -9.19
CA VAL A 59 -2.96 2.22 -7.91
C VAL A 59 -2.62 3.15 -6.76
N PHE A 60 -1.57 3.97 -6.95
CA PHE A 60 -0.95 4.78 -5.89
C PHE A 60 -1.15 6.29 -6.11
N PHE A 61 -2.31 6.69 -6.62
CA PHE A 61 -2.63 8.10 -6.94
C PHE A 61 -3.02 8.93 -5.71
N GLY A 62 -3.40 8.28 -4.61
CA GLY A 62 -3.84 8.98 -3.41
C GLY A 62 -2.70 9.54 -2.56
N CYS A 63 -3.06 10.01 -1.37
CA CYS A 63 -2.18 10.65 -0.40
C CYS A 63 -1.44 11.85 -1.01
N PHE A 64 -0.42 12.35 -0.31
CA PHE A 64 0.31 13.53 -0.75
C PHE A 64 1.23 13.24 -1.94
N ASP A 65 1.76 12.03 -2.08
CA ASP A 65 2.57 11.59 -3.21
C ASP A 65 2.50 10.05 -3.34
N TRP A 66 3.07 9.55 -4.44
CA TRP A 66 3.12 8.13 -4.77
C TRP A 66 3.73 7.29 -3.64
N HIS A 67 4.88 7.72 -3.11
CA HIS A 67 5.56 7.04 -2.00
C HIS A 67 4.64 6.89 -0.78
N SER A 68 3.97 7.97 -0.40
CA SER A 68 3.05 7.99 0.74
C SER A 68 1.87 7.04 0.51
N ALA A 69 1.36 6.97 -0.72
CA ALA A 69 0.31 6.02 -1.07
C ALA A 69 0.80 4.58 -0.94
N VAL A 70 1.98 4.23 -1.45
CA VAL A 70 2.56 2.88 -1.30
C VAL A 70 2.71 2.51 0.18
N HIS A 71 3.23 3.43 1.00
CA HIS A 71 3.35 3.22 2.44
C HIS A 71 1.99 3.02 3.12
N GLY A 72 0.97 3.82 2.75
CA GLY A 72 -0.39 3.67 3.24
C GLY A 72 -1.00 2.32 2.88
N HIS A 73 -0.79 1.84 1.66
CA HIS A 73 -1.23 0.50 1.24
C HIS A 73 -0.51 -0.60 2.02
N TRP A 74 0.81 -0.48 2.26
CA TRP A 74 1.55 -1.42 3.08
C TRP A 74 1.01 -1.47 4.51
N LEU A 75 0.73 -0.30 5.10
CA LEU A 75 0.18 -0.21 6.44
C LEU A 75 -1.19 -0.89 6.54
N LEU A 76 -2.07 -0.72 5.55
CA LEU A 76 -3.36 -1.41 5.50
C LEU A 76 -3.22 -2.93 5.32
N ALA A 77 -2.27 -3.38 4.47
CA ALA A 77 -1.98 -4.80 4.33
C ALA A 77 -1.53 -5.40 5.66
N ARG A 78 -0.59 -4.72 6.35
CA ARG A 78 -0.08 -5.13 7.66
C ARG A 78 -1.19 -5.17 8.72
N LEU A 79 -1.95 -4.09 8.86
CA LEU A 79 -3.02 -3.98 9.86
C LEU A 79 -4.15 -4.97 9.60
N GLY A 80 -4.53 -5.15 8.33
CA GLY A 80 -5.55 -6.12 7.94
C GLY A 80 -5.17 -7.56 8.25
N ARG A 81 -3.87 -7.87 8.27
CA ARG A 81 -3.35 -9.20 8.65
C ARG A 81 -3.21 -9.38 10.16
N ILE A 82 -2.68 -8.38 10.88
CA ILE A 82 -2.37 -8.53 12.33
C ILE A 82 -3.52 -8.15 13.27
N ASP A 83 -4.58 -7.52 12.79
CA ASP A 83 -5.75 -7.13 13.59
C ASP A 83 -7.06 -7.52 12.91
N LYS A 84 -7.70 -8.57 13.45
CA LYS A 84 -8.95 -9.13 12.93
C LYS A 84 -10.10 -8.11 12.87
N ASN A 85 -10.06 -7.06 13.70
CA ASN A 85 -11.10 -6.03 13.69
C ASN A 85 -10.95 -5.06 12.52
N LEU A 86 -9.75 -4.96 11.93
CA LEU A 86 -9.43 -4.06 10.81
C LEU A 86 -9.38 -4.79 9.46
N THR A 87 -9.38 -6.14 9.47
CA THR A 87 -9.27 -6.98 8.27
C THR A 87 -10.27 -6.59 7.19
N GLY A 88 -11.54 -6.36 7.54
CA GLY A 88 -12.61 -6.05 6.58
C GLY A 88 -12.36 -4.75 5.84
N GLU A 89 -12.22 -3.62 6.56
CA GLU A 89 -12.02 -2.30 5.96
C GLU A 89 -10.69 -2.20 5.20
N CYS A 90 -9.61 -2.77 5.75
CA CYS A 90 -8.31 -2.78 5.09
C CYS A 90 -8.37 -3.57 3.78
N ARG A 91 -9.02 -4.74 3.78
CA ARG A 91 -9.20 -5.56 2.57
C ARG A 91 -10.04 -4.85 1.52
N GLN A 92 -11.14 -4.23 1.93
CA GLN A 92 -12.01 -3.49 1.01
C GLN A 92 -11.23 -2.37 0.31
N ALA A 93 -10.49 -1.57 1.07
CA ALA A 93 -9.63 -0.52 0.56
C ALA A 93 -8.56 -1.04 -0.42
N LEU A 94 -7.86 -2.12 -0.06
CA LEU A 94 -6.83 -2.72 -0.91
C LEU A 94 -7.41 -3.27 -2.22
N ARG A 95 -8.58 -3.93 -2.19
CA ARG A 95 -9.25 -4.46 -3.39
C ARG A 95 -9.72 -3.36 -4.35
N GLN A 96 -9.94 -2.13 -3.87
CA GLN A 96 -10.27 -1.00 -4.74
C GLN A 96 -9.06 -0.49 -5.55
N SER A 97 -7.85 -0.63 -5.01
CA SER A 97 -6.61 -0.20 -5.67
C SER A 97 -5.97 -1.32 -6.50
N LEU A 98 -5.91 -2.53 -5.96
CA LEU A 98 -5.08 -3.63 -6.45
C LEU A 98 -5.84 -4.55 -7.42
N ILE A 99 -6.49 -3.93 -8.41
CA ILE A 99 -7.14 -4.63 -9.53
C ILE A 99 -6.20 -4.68 -10.73
N LYS A 100 -6.42 -5.67 -11.61
CA LYS A 100 -5.55 -5.96 -12.76
C LYS A 100 -5.31 -4.74 -13.65
N GLU A 101 -6.37 -4.00 -13.93
CA GLU A 101 -6.37 -2.85 -14.84
C GLU A 101 -5.51 -1.71 -14.29
N LYS A 102 -5.66 -1.40 -13.01
CA LYS A 102 -4.84 -0.38 -12.34
C LYS A 102 -3.39 -0.82 -12.21
N LEU A 103 -3.14 -2.08 -11.85
CA LEU A 103 -1.79 -2.62 -11.77
C LEU A 103 -1.05 -2.56 -13.11
N GLN A 104 -1.76 -2.80 -14.21
CA GLN A 104 -1.19 -2.66 -15.54
C GLN A 104 -0.79 -1.20 -15.83
N GLY A 105 -1.69 -0.24 -15.57
CA GLY A 105 -1.38 1.19 -15.76
C GLY A 105 -0.24 1.67 -14.87
N GLU A 106 -0.17 1.18 -13.63
CA GLU A 106 0.94 1.45 -12.71
C GLU A 106 2.27 1.01 -13.33
N VAL A 107 2.33 -0.24 -13.81
CA VAL A 107 3.53 -0.81 -14.42
C VAL A 107 3.89 -0.16 -15.75
N GLU A 108 2.92 0.26 -16.55
CA GLU A 108 3.16 1.10 -17.73
C GLU A 108 3.80 2.43 -17.34
N TYR A 109 3.30 3.09 -16.28
CA TYR A 109 3.86 4.34 -15.79
C TYR A 109 5.30 4.18 -15.30
N VAL A 110 5.59 3.22 -14.41
CA VAL A 110 6.95 3.08 -13.84
C VAL A 110 7.98 2.60 -14.86
N SER A 111 7.52 1.92 -15.92
CA SER A 111 8.39 1.43 -17.01
C SER A 111 8.56 2.45 -18.15
N GLY A 112 8.02 3.66 -18.00
CA GLY A 112 8.10 4.70 -19.02
C GLY A 112 9.53 5.17 -19.29
N GLU A 113 9.74 5.77 -20.46
CA GLU A 113 10.99 6.45 -20.79
C GLU A 113 11.26 7.57 -19.76
N GLN A 114 12.53 7.79 -19.40
CA GLN A 114 12.96 8.72 -18.34
C GLN A 114 12.42 8.43 -16.92
N ARG A 115 11.80 7.25 -16.67
CA ARG A 115 11.29 6.84 -15.35
C ARG A 115 12.06 5.69 -14.71
N GLN A 116 13.22 5.31 -15.27
CA GLN A 116 14.04 4.22 -14.75
C GLN A 116 14.48 4.45 -13.30
N ALA A 117 14.70 5.71 -12.92
CA ALA A 117 15.09 6.11 -11.56
C ALA A 117 13.93 6.59 -10.68
N PHE A 118 12.68 6.50 -11.16
CA PHE A 118 11.50 6.95 -10.41
C PHE A 118 11.47 6.30 -9.02
N GLU A 119 11.34 7.13 -7.99
CA GLU A 119 11.19 6.72 -6.58
C GLU A 119 12.35 5.87 -6.03
N ARG A 120 13.51 5.88 -6.67
CA ARG A 120 14.73 5.24 -6.14
C ARG A 120 15.41 6.11 -5.07
N PRO A 121 15.96 5.51 -4.00
CA PRO A 121 15.81 4.10 -3.62
C PRO A 121 14.55 3.83 -2.77
N TYR A 122 14.01 4.86 -2.11
CA TYR A 122 13.11 4.67 -0.96
C TYR A 122 11.69 4.25 -1.32
N GLY A 123 11.08 4.82 -2.35
CA GLY A 123 9.75 4.41 -2.77
C GLY A 123 9.76 2.99 -3.32
N LEU A 124 10.84 2.58 -4.01
CA LEU A 124 11.02 1.19 -4.43
C LEU A 124 11.15 0.23 -3.25
N ALA A 125 11.86 0.63 -2.18
CA ALA A 125 11.97 -0.17 -0.97
C ALA A 125 10.60 -0.38 -0.30
N TRP A 126 9.75 0.65 -0.26
CA TRP A 126 8.38 0.52 0.25
C TRP A 126 7.48 -0.33 -0.63
N LEU A 127 7.64 -0.24 -1.95
CA LEU A 127 6.91 -1.11 -2.88
C LEU A 127 7.29 -2.58 -2.66
N LEU A 128 8.57 -2.88 -2.46
CA LEU A 128 9.03 -4.22 -2.10
C LEU A 128 8.46 -4.70 -0.76
N GLN A 129 8.43 -3.84 0.27
CA GLN A 129 7.78 -4.16 1.55
C GLN A 129 6.28 -4.44 1.38
N LEU A 130 5.56 -3.65 0.58
CA LEU A 130 4.15 -3.90 0.25
C LEU A 130 3.98 -5.27 -0.40
N VAL A 131 4.80 -5.59 -1.39
CA VAL A 131 4.75 -6.88 -2.09
C VAL A 131 4.97 -8.04 -1.13
N MET A 132 5.99 -7.96 -0.27
CA MET A 132 6.29 -8.99 0.73
C MET A 132 5.14 -9.16 1.73
N GLU A 133 4.57 -8.05 2.22
CA GLU A 133 3.47 -8.10 3.18
C GLU A 133 2.20 -8.67 2.55
N LEU A 134 1.90 -8.34 1.28
CA LEU A 134 0.78 -8.92 0.56
C LEU A 134 0.96 -10.41 0.31
N ASP A 135 2.17 -10.87 -0.02
CA ASP A 135 2.46 -12.30 -0.19
C ASP A 135 2.23 -13.07 1.12
N GLU A 136 2.68 -12.54 2.27
CA GLU A 136 2.40 -13.13 3.58
C GLU A 136 0.90 -13.10 3.93
N TYR A 137 0.22 -12.00 3.61
CA TYR A 137 -1.22 -11.89 3.81
C TYR A 137 -1.97 -12.95 2.98
N MET A 138 -1.62 -13.17 1.71
CA MET A 138 -2.26 -14.21 0.89
C MET A 138 -2.05 -15.62 1.45
N LYS A 139 -0.83 -15.98 1.88
CA LYS A 139 -0.53 -17.31 2.46
C LYS A 139 -1.37 -17.61 3.71
N GLU A 140 -1.67 -16.60 4.51
CA GLU A 140 -2.54 -16.75 5.69
C GLU A 140 -4.02 -16.86 5.29
N GLN A 141 -4.45 -16.21 4.20
CA GLN A 141 -5.83 -16.18 3.72
C GLN A 141 -6.21 -17.37 2.82
N GLU A 142 -5.27 -17.97 2.09
CA GLU A 142 -5.50 -19.22 1.34
C GLU A 142 -5.92 -20.37 2.27
N LYS A 143 -5.50 -20.32 3.55
CA LYS A 143 -6.01 -21.22 4.59
C LYS A 143 -7.47 -20.95 5.00
N GLN A 144 -8.06 -19.84 4.54
CA GLN A 144 -9.38 -19.33 4.90
C GLN A 144 -10.38 -19.24 3.73
N ASN A 145 -10.00 -19.67 2.52
CA ASN A 145 -10.91 -19.97 1.40
C ASN A 145 -11.77 -18.79 0.87
N ASP A 146 -11.19 -17.59 0.71
CA ASP A 146 -11.85 -16.44 0.06
C ASP A 146 -11.14 -16.00 -1.23
N ASP A 147 -11.93 -15.80 -2.29
CA ASP A 147 -11.54 -15.58 -3.69
C ASP A 147 -10.40 -14.57 -3.92
N VAL A 148 -9.31 -15.13 -4.44
CA VAL A 148 -8.05 -14.51 -4.83
C VAL A 148 -8.24 -13.68 -6.10
N ILE A 149 -8.44 -12.37 -5.93
CA ILE A 149 -8.02 -11.38 -6.94
C ILE A 149 -7.10 -10.41 -6.23
N MET A 150 -5.91 -10.90 -5.92
CA MET A 150 -4.73 -10.10 -5.66
C MET A 150 -3.67 -10.73 -6.55
N ILE A 151 -3.76 -10.44 -7.85
CA ILE A 151 -2.73 -10.86 -8.81
C ILE A 151 -1.42 -10.36 -8.23
N SER A 152 -0.51 -11.29 -7.98
CA SER A 152 0.79 -11.01 -7.38
C SER A 152 1.44 -9.83 -8.12
N LEU A 153 1.50 -8.67 -7.46
CA LEU A 153 2.31 -7.51 -7.87
C LEU A 153 3.71 -7.99 -8.30
N ASN A 154 4.22 -9.01 -7.60
CA ASN A 154 5.44 -9.75 -7.88
C ASN A 154 5.49 -10.35 -9.30
N ASN A 155 4.40 -10.96 -9.80
CA ASN A 155 4.33 -11.49 -11.17
C ASN A 155 4.35 -10.40 -12.24
N ILE A 156 3.77 -9.23 -11.95
CA ILE A 156 3.73 -8.12 -12.90
C ILE A 156 5.08 -7.38 -12.93
N MET A 157 5.71 -7.17 -11.77
CA MET A 157 7.01 -6.50 -11.71
C MET A 157 8.17 -7.37 -12.21
N ARG A 158 8.11 -8.71 -12.04
CA ARG A 158 9.13 -9.64 -12.57
C ARG A 158 9.15 -9.68 -14.11
N LYS A 159 7.98 -9.60 -14.77
CA LYS A 159 7.89 -9.70 -16.23
C LYS A 159 8.51 -8.51 -16.98
N LYS A 160 8.70 -7.36 -16.31
CA LYS A 160 9.24 -6.14 -16.94
C LYS A 160 10.68 -5.77 -16.51
N ASN A 161 11.43 -6.65 -15.83
CA ASN A 161 12.79 -6.36 -15.36
C ASN A 161 12.90 -5.08 -14.49
N MET A 162 11.84 -4.70 -13.77
CA MET A 162 11.79 -3.43 -13.02
C MET A 162 12.85 -3.34 -11.89
N PHE A 163 13.41 -4.48 -11.46
CA PHE A 163 14.39 -4.59 -10.38
C PHE A 163 15.81 -4.96 -10.83
N LEU A 164 16.08 -5.06 -12.13
CA LEU A 164 17.46 -5.24 -12.57
C LEU A 164 18.16 -3.88 -12.46
N PHE A 165 18.97 -3.75 -11.42
CA PHE A 165 20.00 -2.73 -11.30
C PHE A 165 21.00 -2.98 -12.44
N ASN A 166 20.75 -2.40 -13.62
CA ASN A 166 21.80 -2.21 -14.62
C ASN A 166 22.61 -0.98 -14.27
#